data_AF-A0A3A6FHQ5-F1
#
_entry.id   AF-A0A3A6FHQ5-F1
#
_cell.length_a   1.000
_cell.length_b   1.000
_cell.length_c   1.000
_cell.angle_alpha   90.00
_cell.angle_beta   90.00
_cell.angle_gamma   90.00
#
_symmetry.space_group_name_H-M   'P 1'
#
loop_
_entity.id
_entity.type
_entity.pdbx_description
1 polymer ?
#
loop_
_entity_poly.entity_id
_entity_poly.type
_entity_poly.pdbx_seq_one_letter_code
_entity_poly.pdbx_strand_id
1 'polypeptide(L)'
;MKGGHNKKSVRVEFVMSEPEAELVKERMAELGITNLSAYLRKMAVDGYIIHLDMGDIQEMIRLLRICSNNLNQYTRRANETGNIYAADIDDIRTRLDSLWDGMDKLIRGFANLS
;
A
#
# COMPACT_ATOMS: atom_id res chain seq x y z
N MET A 1 0.01 -27.87 -45.61
CA MET A 1 1.26 -27.14 -45.32
C MET A 1 1.37 -27.00 -43.81
N LYS A 2 2.46 -27.48 -43.20
CA LYS A 2 2.62 -27.57 -41.74
C LYS A 2 2.70 -26.16 -41.13
N GLY A 3 1.73 -25.81 -40.28
CA GLY A 3 1.78 -24.58 -39.48
C GLY A 3 3.00 -24.61 -38.57
N GLY A 4 3.92 -23.68 -38.77
CA GLY A 4 5.12 -23.56 -37.97
C GLY A 4 4.76 -23.27 -36.53
N HIS A 5 4.93 -24.26 -35.65
CA HIS A 5 4.97 -24.01 -34.22
C HIS A 5 6.07 -22.98 -33.96
N ASN A 6 5.69 -21.82 -33.46
CA ASN A 6 6.62 -20.76 -33.06
C ASN A 6 7.48 -21.32 -31.92
N LYS A 7 8.63 -21.93 -32.25
CA LYS A 7 9.53 -22.53 -31.28
C LYS A 7 10.04 -21.41 -30.37
N LYS A 8 9.82 -21.54 -29.08
CA LYS A 8 10.38 -20.64 -28.06
C LYS A 8 11.91 -20.78 -28.12
N SER A 9 12.57 -19.80 -28.74
CA SER A 9 14.01 -19.80 -29.02
C SER A 9 14.83 -18.95 -28.05
N VAL A 10 14.17 -18.09 -27.28
CA VAL A 10 14.82 -17.20 -26.30
C VAL A 10 14.89 -17.89 -24.95
N ARG A 11 16.09 -17.99 -24.39
CA ARG A 11 16.35 -18.47 -23.03
C ARG A 11 16.45 -17.26 -22.10
N VAL A 12 15.76 -17.32 -20.98
CA VAL A 12 15.83 -16.34 -19.89
C VAL A 12 16.22 -17.11 -18.63
N GLU A 13 17.19 -16.59 -17.90
CA GLU A 13 17.62 -17.16 -16.62
C GLU A 13 16.97 -16.36 -15.49
N PHE A 14 16.43 -17.08 -14.51
CA PHE A 14 15.76 -16.51 -13.35
C PHE A 14 16.37 -17.12 -12.11
N VAL A 15 17.17 -16.32 -11.41
CA VAL A 15 17.93 -16.73 -10.22
C VAL A 15 17.16 -16.29 -8.99
N MET A 16 17.06 -17.18 -8.02
CA MET A 16 16.31 -16.96 -6.78
C MET A 16 17.05 -17.63 -5.62
N SER A 17 16.84 -17.10 -4.43
CA SER A 17 17.20 -17.76 -3.17
C SER A 17 16.29 -18.96 -2.89
N GLU A 18 16.73 -19.86 -2.02
CA GLU A 18 15.92 -21.03 -1.62
C GLU A 18 14.55 -20.63 -1.05
N PRO A 19 14.42 -19.61 -0.17
CA PRO A 19 13.11 -19.17 0.34
C PRO A 19 12.17 -18.66 -0.76
N GLU A 20 12.70 -17.92 -1.74
CA GLU A 20 11.91 -17.43 -2.87
C GLU A 20 11.40 -18.60 -3.75
N ALA A 21 12.22 -19.64 -3.91
CA ALA A 21 11.85 -20.82 -4.68
C ALA A 21 10.69 -21.59 -4.03
N GLU A 22 10.71 -21.73 -2.70
CA GLU A 22 9.61 -22.38 -1.96
C GLU A 22 8.31 -21.57 -2.06
N LEU A 23 8.40 -20.24 -1.93
CA LEU A 23 7.23 -19.38 -2.10
C LEU A 23 6.62 -19.50 -3.51
N VAL A 24 7.46 -19.55 -4.55
CA VAL A 24 6.99 -19.75 -5.93
C VAL A 24 6.30 -21.10 -6.10
N LYS A 25 6.83 -22.18 -5.50
CA LYS A 25 6.21 -23.51 -5.55
C LYS A 25 4.85 -23.54 -4.85
N GLU A 26 4.71 -22.85 -3.73
CA GLU A 26 3.43 -22.73 -3.02
C GLU A 26 2.38 -22.02 -3.91
N ARG A 27 2.72 -20.86 -4.49
CA ARG A 27 1.84 -20.14 -5.43
C ARG A 27 1.49 -20.94 -6.67
N MET A 28 2.45 -21.72 -7.17
CA MET A 28 2.22 -22.67 -8.25
C MET A 28 1.18 -23.73 -7.88
N ALA A 29 1.25 -24.29 -6.67
CA ALA A 29 0.29 -25.26 -6.17
C ALA A 29 -1.11 -24.66 -6.00
N GLU A 30 -1.22 -23.43 -5.48
CA GLU A 30 -2.49 -22.69 -5.36
C GLU A 30 -3.20 -22.53 -6.72
N LEU A 31 -2.44 -22.30 -7.79
CA LEU A 31 -2.97 -22.14 -9.15
C LEU A 31 -3.05 -23.47 -9.94
N GLY A 32 -2.66 -24.60 -9.34
CA GLY A 32 -2.64 -25.91 -9.99
C GLY A 32 -1.61 -26.02 -11.12
N ILE A 33 -0.58 -25.17 -11.14
CA ILE A 33 0.45 -25.15 -12.18
C ILE A 33 1.66 -25.97 -11.72
N THR A 34 1.99 -27.04 -12.43
CA THR A 34 3.12 -27.91 -12.07
C THR A 34 4.44 -27.53 -12.74
N ASN A 35 4.39 -26.73 -13.81
CA ASN A 35 5.56 -26.35 -14.60
C ASN A 35 6.00 -24.92 -14.29
N LEU A 36 7.20 -24.77 -13.69
CA LEU A 36 7.76 -23.48 -13.32
C LEU A 36 7.91 -22.52 -14.51
N SER A 37 8.37 -23.02 -15.66
CA SER A 37 8.49 -22.20 -16.88
C SER A 37 7.13 -21.78 -17.45
N ALA A 38 6.07 -22.54 -17.20
CA ALA A 38 4.72 -22.15 -17.56
C ALA A 38 4.19 -21.09 -16.60
N TYR A 39 4.40 -21.29 -15.29
CA TYR A 39 4.05 -20.33 -14.23
C TYR A 39 4.73 -18.98 -14.46
N LEU A 40 6.05 -18.94 -14.56
CA LEU A 40 6.81 -17.70 -14.75
C LEU A 40 6.42 -16.99 -16.04
N ARG A 41 6.15 -17.72 -17.13
CA ARG A 41 5.69 -17.11 -18.38
C ARG A 41 4.28 -16.54 -18.26
N LYS A 42 3.37 -17.26 -17.59
CA LYS A 42 2.02 -16.78 -17.31
C LYS A 42 2.09 -15.48 -16.51
N MET A 43 2.91 -15.44 -15.47
CA MET A 43 3.10 -14.24 -14.65
C MET A 43 3.79 -13.09 -15.40
N ALA A 44 4.80 -13.38 -16.23
CA ALA A 44 5.52 -12.35 -16.97
C ALA A 44 4.75 -11.77 -18.18
N VAL A 45 3.80 -12.53 -18.75
CA VAL A 45 3.03 -12.12 -19.94
C VAL A 45 1.64 -11.61 -19.55
N ASP A 46 0.96 -12.31 -18.66
CA ASP A 46 -0.43 -12.01 -18.28
C ASP A 46 -0.55 -11.35 -16.90
N GLY A 47 0.57 -11.17 -16.19
CA GLY A 47 0.56 -10.53 -14.88
C GLY A 47 0.16 -9.06 -14.98
N TYR A 48 -0.79 -8.64 -14.15
CA TYR A 48 -1.09 -7.23 -13.96
C TYR A 48 -0.04 -6.62 -13.03
N ILE A 49 0.62 -5.56 -13.48
CA ILE A 49 1.45 -4.72 -12.61
C ILE A 49 0.49 -3.80 -11.87
N ILE A 50 0.23 -4.09 -10.60
CA ILE A 50 -0.54 -3.21 -9.74
C ILE A 50 0.41 -2.12 -9.22
N HIS A 51 0.30 -0.92 -9.79
CA HIS A 51 0.91 0.26 -9.22
C HIS A 51 -0.03 0.83 -8.15
N LEU A 52 0.27 0.51 -6.89
CA LEU A 52 -0.42 1.15 -5.77
C LEU A 52 0.20 2.52 -5.56
N ASP A 53 -0.47 3.57 -6.05
CA ASP A 53 -0.14 4.93 -5.69
C ASP A 53 -0.53 5.16 -4.22
N MET A 54 0.47 5.32 -3.36
CA MET A 54 0.31 5.54 -1.94
C MET A 54 0.40 7.03 -1.55
N GLY A 55 0.34 7.94 -2.53
CA GLY A 55 0.43 9.39 -2.29
C GLY A 55 -0.59 9.89 -1.27
N ASP A 56 -1.84 9.44 -1.38
CA ASP A 56 -2.93 9.83 -0.47
C ASP A 56 -2.68 9.34 0.96
N ILE A 57 -2.13 8.13 1.13
CA ILE A 57 -1.76 7.58 2.44
C ILE A 57 -0.60 8.38 3.05
N GLN A 58 0.39 8.77 2.25
CA GLN A 58 1.50 9.59 2.73
C GLN A 58 1.04 10.98 3.20
N GLU A 59 0.09 11.59 2.48
CA GLU A 59 -0.50 12.87 2.89
C GLU A 59 -1.31 12.74 4.18
N MET A 60 -2.04 11.64 4.36
CA MET A 60 -2.73 11.34 5.61
C MET A 60 -1.77 11.20 6.80
N ILE A 61 -0.66 10.47 6.61
CA ILE A 61 0.39 10.35 7.65
C ILE A 61 0.99 11.71 7.99
N ARG A 62 1.16 12.60 7.00
CA ARG A 62 1.64 13.97 7.24
C ARG A 62 0.66 14.77 8.10
N LEU A 63 -0.64 14.73 7.79
CA LEU A 63 -1.68 15.43 8.54
C LEU A 63 -1.80 14.89 9.98
N LEU A 64 -1.74 13.58 10.17
CA LEU A 64 -1.68 12.92 11.49
C LEU A 64 -0.50 13.40 12.32
N ARG A 65 0.69 13.48 11.71
CA ARG A 65 1.89 13.96 12.40
C ARG A 65 1.74 15.41 12.87
N ILE A 66 1.13 16.27 12.05
CA ILE A 66 0.85 17.66 12.41
C ILE A 66 -0.10 17.73 13.60
N CYS A 67 -1.20 16.97 13.59
CA CYS A 67 -2.16 16.97 14.68
C CYS A 67 -1.55 16.41 15.99
N SER A 68 -0.78 15.33 15.90
CA SER A 68 -0.09 14.74 17.06
C SER A 68 0.93 15.70 17.69
N ASN A 69 1.73 16.38 16.87
CA ASN A 69 2.70 17.37 17.35
C ASN A 69 2.04 18.56 18.04
N ASN A 70 0.90 19.02 17.54
CA ASN A 70 0.16 20.12 18.14
C ASN A 70 -0.52 19.68 19.45
N LEU A 71 -1.13 18.49 19.48
CA LEU A 71 -1.65 17.89 20.71
C LEU A 71 -0.56 17.82 21.79
N ASN A 72 0.65 17.40 21.42
CA ASN A 72 1.77 17.35 22.35
C ASN A 72 2.19 18.74 22.88
N GLN A 73 2.06 19.79 22.06
CA GLN A 73 2.27 21.16 22.50
C GLN A 73 1.22 21.60 23.51
N TYR A 74 -0.07 21.28 23.29
CA TYR A 74 -1.12 21.60 24.25
C TYR A 74 -0.96 20.83 25.56
N THR A 75 -0.59 19.54 25.51
CA THR A 75 -0.29 18.77 26.71
C THR A 75 0.85 19.38 27.52
N ARG A 76 1.93 19.84 26.85
CA ARG A 76 3.02 20.57 27.54
C ARG A 76 2.52 21.87 28.16
N ARG A 77 1.77 22.69 27.42
CA ARG A 77 1.23 23.96 27.91
C ARG A 77 0.28 23.80 29.09
N ALA A 78 -0.57 22.79 29.05
CA ALA A 78 -1.48 22.43 30.12
C ALA A 78 -0.71 21.96 31.37
N ASN A 79 0.35 21.16 31.20
CA ASN A 79 1.22 20.74 32.30
C ASN A 79 2.03 21.90 32.89
N GLU A 80 2.39 22.90 32.09
CA GLU A 80 3.15 24.07 32.54
C GLU A 80 2.29 25.12 33.25
N THR A 81 1.04 25.33 32.80
CA THR A 81 0.17 26.41 33.31
C THR A 81 -0.99 25.93 34.19
N GLY A 82 -1.24 24.62 34.24
CA GLY A 82 -2.34 24.01 35.01
C GLY A 82 -3.74 24.32 34.47
N ASN A 83 -3.85 25.02 33.34
CA ASN A 83 -5.11 25.41 32.71
C ASN A 83 -5.12 25.05 31.22
N ILE A 84 -6.26 24.59 30.72
CA ILE A 84 -6.52 24.35 29.30
C ILE A 84 -7.52 25.40 28.83
N TYR A 85 -7.16 26.22 27.84
CA TYR A 85 -8.07 27.25 27.33
C TYR A 85 -9.06 26.65 26.33
N ALA A 86 -10.30 27.12 26.35
CA ALA A 86 -11.34 26.66 25.42
C ALA A 86 -10.95 26.87 23.95
N ALA A 87 -10.17 27.91 23.64
CA ALA A 87 -9.63 28.17 22.31
C ALA A 87 -8.64 27.07 21.84
N ASP A 88 -7.87 26.47 22.75
CA ASP A 88 -6.95 25.38 22.43
C ASP A 88 -7.73 24.10 22.09
N ILE A 89 -8.84 23.85 22.79
CA ILE A 89 -9.73 22.71 22.53
C ILE A 89 -10.46 22.86 21.18
N ASP A 90 -10.88 24.08 20.85
CA ASP A 90 -11.60 24.37 19.60
C ASP A 90 -10.68 24.26 18.36
N ASP A 91 -9.41 24.66 18.49
CA ASP A 91 -8.40 24.47 17.44
C ASP A 91 -8.09 22.97 17.22
N ILE A 92 -8.00 22.18 18.30
CA ILE A 92 -7.86 20.71 18.19
C ILE A 92 -9.06 20.12 17.45
N ARG A 93 -10.29 20.51 17.81
CA ARG A 93 -11.52 19.98 17.22
C ARG A 93 -11.59 20.26 15.72
N THR A 94 -11.34 21.51 15.33
CA THR A 94 -11.35 21.94 13.92
C THR A 94 -10.34 21.16 13.06
N ARG A 95 -9.16 20.88 13.62
CA ARG A 95 -8.12 20.11 12.92
C ARG A 95 -8.43 18.62 12.87
N LEU A 96 -9.04 18.07 13.91
CA LEU A 96 -9.52 16.68 13.91
C LEU A 96 -10.58 16.48 12.82
N ASP A 97 -11.52 17.42 12.70
CA ASP A 97 -12.56 17.39 11.67
C ASP A 97 -11.95 17.44 10.26
N SER A 98 -10.94 18.29 10.04
CA SER A 98 -10.19 18.33 8.77
C SER A 98 -9.48 17.00 8.45
N LEU A 99 -9.03 16.28 9.49
CA LEU A 99 -8.38 14.99 9.37
C LEU A 99 -9.39 13.88 9.03
N TRP A 100 -10.56 13.90 9.66
CA TRP A 100 -11.68 13.01 9.35
C TRP A 100 -12.17 13.20 7.91
N ASP A 101 -12.26 14.44 7.42
CA ASP A 101 -12.57 14.75 6.02
C ASP A 101 -11.55 14.17 5.04
N GLY A 102 -10.26 14.24 5.39
CA GLY A 102 -9.19 13.62 4.60
C GLY A 102 -9.31 12.09 4.56
N MET A 103 -9.67 11.48 5.69
CA MET A 103 -9.85 10.03 5.78
C MET A 103 -11.09 9.53 5.03
N ASP A 104 -12.22 10.27 5.07
CA ASP A 104 -13.43 9.90 4.32
C ASP A 104 -13.18 9.91 2.81
N LYS A 105 -12.43 10.91 2.31
CA LYS A 105 -12.03 10.97 0.88
C LYS A 105 -11.15 9.79 0.48
N LEU A 106 -10.21 9.42 1.34
CA LEU A 106 -9.30 8.30 1.11
C LEU A 106 -10.06 6.96 1.09
N ILE A 107 -10.95 6.71 2.07
CA ILE A 107 -11.79 5.50 2.12
C ILE A 107 -12.69 5.40 0.88
N ARG A 108 -13.29 6.50 0.42
CA ARG A 108 -14.06 6.54 -0.82
C ARG A 108 -13.21 6.26 -2.06
N GLY A 109 -11.98 6.78 -2.09
CA GLY A 109 -11.02 6.50 -3.16
C GLY A 109 -10.67 5.01 -3.27
N PHE A 110 -10.43 4.36 -2.14
CA PHE A 110 -10.19 2.91 -2.08
C PHE A 110 -11.45 2.07 -2.37
N ALA A 111 -12.63 2.52 -1.93
CA ALA A 111 -13.89 1.82 -2.22
C ALA A 111 -14.23 1.78 -3.72
N ASN A 112 -13.76 2.77 -4.50
CA ASN A 112 -13.93 2.81 -5.96
C ASN A 112 -12.92 1.95 -6.73
N LEU A 113 -11.92 1.38 -6.04
CA LEU A 113 -10.92 0.47 -6.60
C LEU A 113 -11.26 -1.01 -6.37
N SER A 114 -12.33 -1.31 -5.60
CA SER A 114 -12.85 -2.66 -5.35
C SER A 114 -14.08 -2.95 -6.21
#